data_AF-A0A8T3B233-F1
#
_entry.id   AF-A0A8T3B233-F1
#
_cell.length_a   1.000
_cell.length_b   1.000
_cell.length_c   1.000
_cell.angle_alpha   90.00
_cell.angle_beta   90.00
_cell.angle_gamma   90.00
#
_symmetry.space_group_name_H-M   'P 1'
#
loop_
_entity.id
_entity.type
_entity.pdbx_description
1 polymer ?
#
loop_
_entity_poly.entity_id
_entity_poly.type
_entity_poly.pdbx_seq_one_letter_code
_entity_poly.pdbx_strand_id
1 'polypeptide(L)'
;MEFWGLAKLLAKPAAAPALFGGGLLGYVMYDCTHYYLHHGRPSRNPAKHLKRYHMNHHFRIQTMGFGITSSIWDGAFRTLPPALKAWTDSPTLY
;
A
#
# COMPACT_ATOMS: atom_id res chain seq x y z
N MET A 1 14.90 -18.73 0.27
CA MET A 1 13.77 -19.42 0.92
C MET A 1 12.58 -19.35 -0.04
N GLU A 2 12.11 -20.48 -0.53
CA GLU A 2 10.99 -20.51 -1.49
C GLU A 2 9.67 -20.22 -0.77
N PHE A 3 8.87 -19.26 -1.28
CA PHE A 3 7.58 -18.90 -0.68
C PHE A 3 6.60 -20.09 -0.59
N TRP A 4 6.71 -21.05 -1.50
CA TRP A 4 5.96 -22.31 -1.44
C TRP A 4 6.36 -23.18 -0.24
N GLY A 5 7.64 -23.22 0.10
CA GLY A 5 8.14 -23.91 1.30
C GLY A 5 7.57 -23.31 2.57
N LEU A 6 7.49 -21.97 2.64
CA LEU A 6 6.87 -21.25 3.76
C LEU A 6 5.36 -21.52 3.86
N ALA A 7 4.64 -21.52 2.73
CA ALA A 7 3.20 -21.80 2.73
C ALA A 7 2.89 -23.21 3.28
N LYS A 8 3.71 -24.20 2.95
CA LYS A 8 3.59 -25.57 3.50
C LYS A 8 3.94 -25.65 4.99
N LEU A 9 4.79 -24.77 5.50
CA LEU A 9 5.15 -24.73 6.93
C LEU A 9 4.04 -24.09 7.78
N LEU A 10 3.40 -23.04 7.26
CA LEU A 10 2.42 -22.25 8.01
C LEU A 10 0.99 -22.82 7.98
N ALA A 11 0.71 -23.81 7.13
CA ALA A 11 -0.64 -24.32 6.95
C ALA A 11 -0.73 -25.83 6.72
N LYS A 12 -1.92 -26.36 7.01
CA LYS A 12 -2.27 -27.75 6.68
C LYS A 12 -2.09 -27.97 5.15
N PRO A 13 -1.68 -29.17 4.70
CA PRO A 13 -1.47 -29.45 3.28
C PRO A 13 -2.65 -29.06 2.38
N ALA A 14 -3.88 -29.26 2.85
CA ALA A 14 -5.10 -28.89 2.11
C ALA A 14 -5.30 -27.35 1.95
N ALA A 15 -4.76 -26.54 2.86
CA ALA A 15 -4.88 -25.09 2.84
C ALA A 15 -3.66 -24.38 2.20
N ALA A 16 -2.51 -25.06 2.11
CA ALA A 16 -1.29 -24.48 1.56
C ALA A 16 -1.44 -23.95 0.11
N PRO A 17 -2.12 -24.65 -0.82
CA PRO A 17 -2.39 -24.11 -2.16
C PRO A 17 -3.24 -22.83 -2.14
N ALA A 18 -4.25 -22.78 -1.27
CA ALA A 18 -5.14 -21.62 -1.15
C ALA A 18 -4.40 -20.41 -0.59
N LEU A 19 -3.54 -20.59 0.42
CA LEU A 19 -2.70 -19.51 0.96
C LEU A 19 -1.69 -19.01 -0.07
N PHE A 20 -1.02 -19.92 -0.78
CA PHE A 20 -0.05 -19.53 -1.80
C PHE A 20 -0.73 -18.80 -2.97
N GLY A 21 -1.82 -19.37 -3.50
CA GLY A 21 -2.60 -18.77 -4.59
C GLY A 21 -3.23 -17.43 -4.19
N GLY A 22 -3.78 -17.32 -2.98
CA GLY A 22 -4.33 -16.07 -2.44
C GLY A 22 -3.25 -15.00 -2.23
N GLY A 23 -2.07 -15.39 -1.73
CA GLY A 23 -0.91 -14.50 -1.62
C GLY A 23 -0.45 -13.98 -2.98
N LEU A 24 -0.34 -14.85 -3.98
CA LEU A 24 0.03 -14.46 -5.34
C LEU A 24 -1.01 -13.54 -5.98
N LEU A 25 -2.30 -13.84 -5.83
CA LEU A 25 -3.37 -12.96 -6.28
C LEU A 25 -3.28 -11.58 -5.59
N GLY A 26 -3.02 -11.57 -4.28
CA GLY A 26 -2.78 -10.34 -3.51
C GLY A 26 -1.62 -9.51 -4.06
N TYR A 27 -0.52 -10.16 -4.42
CA TYR A 27 0.64 -9.52 -5.05
C TYR A 27 0.29 -8.91 -6.42
N VAL A 28 -0.42 -9.64 -7.29
CA VAL A 28 -0.86 -9.10 -8.59
C VAL A 28 -1.79 -7.90 -8.40
N MET A 29 -2.74 -7.98 -7.46
CA MET A 29 -3.62 -6.85 -7.14
C MET A 29 -2.83 -5.64 -6.63
N TYR A 30 -1.79 -5.86 -5.82
CA TYR A 30 -0.88 -4.82 -5.37
C TYR A 30 -0.18 -4.13 -6.55
N ASP A 31 0.43 -4.89 -7.46
CA ASP A 31 1.15 -4.34 -8.61
C ASP A 31 0.22 -3.59 -9.57
N CYS A 32 -0.96 -4.14 -9.87
CA CYS A 32 -1.96 -3.46 -10.68
C CYS A 32 -2.45 -2.16 -10.03
N THR A 33 -2.66 -2.18 -8.71
CA THR A 33 -3.03 -0.96 -7.96
C THR A 33 -1.92 0.07 -8.07
N HIS A 34 -0.67 -0.33 -7.80
CA HIS A 34 0.49 0.55 -7.88
C HIS A 34 0.61 1.22 -9.25
N TYR A 35 0.53 0.43 -10.32
CA TYR A 35 0.55 0.92 -11.69
C TYR A 35 -0.58 1.93 -11.95
N TYR A 36 -1.80 1.61 -11.50
CA TYR A 36 -2.96 2.49 -11.64
C TYR A 36 -2.83 3.79 -10.84
N LEU A 37 -2.22 3.76 -9.65
CA LEU A 37 -1.98 4.98 -8.88
C LEU A 37 -1.00 5.93 -9.57
N HIS A 38 0.02 5.40 -10.24
CA HIS A 38 0.94 6.22 -11.04
C HIS A 38 0.26 6.78 -12.30
N HIS A 39 -0.32 5.92 -13.12
CA HIS A 39 -0.70 6.28 -14.49
C HIS A 39 -2.19 6.62 -14.67
N GLY A 40 -3.04 6.13 -13.77
CA GLY A 40 -4.49 6.35 -13.83
C GLY A 40 -4.94 7.71 -13.31
N ARG A 41 -6.21 8.05 -13.56
CA ARG A 41 -6.89 9.25 -13.03
C ARG A 41 -8.08 8.85 -12.16
N PRO A 42 -7.86 8.29 -10.96
CA PRO A 42 -8.94 7.82 -10.11
C PRO A 42 -9.86 8.96 -9.69
N SER A 43 -11.15 8.82 -10.03
CA SER A 43 -12.21 9.78 -9.69
C SER A 43 -12.96 9.42 -8.40
N ARG A 44 -12.92 8.15 -7.98
CA ARG A 44 -13.62 7.64 -6.78
C ARG A 44 -12.76 7.78 -5.52
N ASN A 45 -13.43 8.07 -4.39
CA ASN A 45 -12.79 8.41 -3.12
C ASN A 45 -11.69 7.45 -2.60
N PRO A 46 -11.84 6.11 -2.61
CA PRO A 46 -10.78 5.25 -2.07
C PRO A 46 -9.51 5.28 -2.93
N ALA A 47 -9.65 5.09 -4.25
CA ALA A 47 -8.50 5.10 -5.16
C ALA A 47 -7.86 6.50 -5.30
N LYS A 48 -8.67 7.57 -5.23
CA LYS A 48 -8.17 8.96 -5.22
C LYS A 48 -7.34 9.24 -3.96
N HIS A 49 -7.79 8.77 -2.80
CA HIS A 49 -7.04 8.88 -1.55
C HIS A 49 -5.72 8.11 -1.63
N LEU A 50 -5.75 6.85 -2.07
CA LEU A 50 -4.54 6.04 -2.24
C LEU A 50 -3.56 6.68 -3.23
N LYS A 51 -4.04 7.28 -4.33
CA LYS A 51 -3.16 8.01 -5.25
C LYS A 51 -2.48 9.18 -4.55
N ARG A 52 -3.22 10.02 -3.83
CA ARG A 52 -2.63 11.14 -3.08
C ARG A 52 -1.62 10.66 -2.04
N TYR A 53 -1.94 9.59 -1.33
CA TYR A 53 -1.09 8.96 -0.33
C TYR A 53 0.23 8.48 -0.95
N HIS A 54 0.15 7.71 -2.04
CA HIS A 54 1.31 7.18 -2.77
C HIS A 54 2.17 8.26 -3.41
N MET A 55 1.55 9.30 -3.99
CA MET A 55 2.30 10.43 -4.53
C MET A 55 3.02 11.23 -3.44
N ASN A 56 2.45 11.30 -2.22
CA ASN A 56 3.11 11.93 -1.08
C ASN A 56 4.37 11.14 -0.66
N HIS A 57 4.32 9.81 -0.70
CA HIS A 57 5.50 8.96 -0.50
C HIS A 57 6.58 9.33 -1.52
N HIS A 58 6.29 9.29 -2.82
CA HIS A 58 7.30 9.55 -3.86
C HIS A 58 7.88 10.98 -3.85
N PHE A 59 7.04 12.00 -3.64
CA PHE A 59 7.41 13.39 -3.91
C PHE A 59 7.58 14.26 -2.66
N ARG A 60 7.26 13.77 -1.46
CA ARG A 60 7.35 14.56 -0.23
C ARG A 60 8.14 13.84 0.87
N ILE A 61 7.68 12.68 1.31
CA ILE A 61 8.26 11.97 2.47
C ILE A 61 8.38 10.49 2.12
N GLN A 62 9.50 10.11 1.48
CA GLN A 62 9.78 8.73 1.05
C GLN A 62 10.03 7.76 2.21
N THR A 63 10.29 8.27 3.42
CA THR A 63 10.50 7.48 4.63
C THR A 63 9.20 7.12 5.37
N MET A 64 8.04 7.50 4.82
CA MET A 64 6.70 7.25 5.36
C MET A 64 5.76 6.81 4.23
N GLY A 65 4.61 6.23 4.59
CA GLY A 65 3.55 5.88 3.64
C GLY A 65 3.92 4.77 2.67
N PHE A 66 4.32 3.62 3.22
CA PHE A 66 4.78 2.47 2.43
C PHE A 66 3.61 1.65 1.83
N GLY A 67 2.41 1.80 2.38
CA GLY A 67 1.21 1.09 1.95
C GLY A 67 0.66 1.59 0.62
N ILE A 68 0.52 0.68 -0.34
CA ILE A 68 -0.02 0.97 -1.69
C ILE A 68 -1.50 0.63 -1.80
N THR A 69 -1.89 -0.56 -1.33
CA THR A 69 -3.27 -1.06 -1.39
C THR A 69 -4.10 -0.59 -0.19
N SER A 70 -3.45 -0.31 0.94
CA SER A 70 -4.06 0.30 2.14
C SER A 70 -2.96 0.85 3.05
N SER A 71 -3.33 1.76 3.96
CA SER A 71 -2.44 2.33 4.99
C SER A 71 -2.50 1.59 6.34
N ILE A 72 -3.11 0.40 6.38
CA ILE A 72 -3.34 -0.34 7.64
C ILE A 72 -2.02 -0.65 8.34
N TRP A 73 -1.05 -1.16 7.58
CA TRP A 73 0.27 -1.50 8.11
C TRP A 73 1.08 -0.26 8.48
N ASP A 74 0.92 0.86 7.76
CA ASP A 74 1.54 2.11 8.18
C ASP A 74 1.02 2.60 9.53
N GLY A 75 -0.26 2.37 9.84
CA GLY A 75 -0.82 2.61 11.17
C GLY A 75 -0.20 1.70 12.23
N ALA A 76 -0.11 0.41 11.94
CA ALA A 76 0.44 -0.59 12.86
C ALA A 76 1.92 -0.34 13.19
N PHE A 77 2.71 0.06 12.19
CA PHE A 77 4.16 0.26 12.33
C PHE A 77 4.57 1.73 12.51
N ARG A 78 3.61 2.65 12.70
CA ARG A 78 3.83 4.09 12.92
C ARG A 78 4.59 4.77 11.79
N THR A 79 4.28 4.41 10.55
CA THR A 79 4.83 5.01 9.33
C THR A 79 3.80 5.81 8.54
N LEU A 80 2.67 6.18 9.16
CA LEU A 80 1.69 7.07 8.54
C LEU A 80 2.33 8.46 8.29
N PRO A 81 2.21 9.01 7.07
CA PRO A 81 2.65 10.37 6.81
C PRO A 81 1.79 11.33 7.66
N PRO A 82 2.38 12.41 8.21
CA PRO A 82 1.64 13.45 8.90
C PRO A 82 0.46 13.89 8.03
N ALA A 83 -0.73 13.96 8.62
CA ALA A 83 -1.90 14.37 7.87
C ALA A 83 -1.59 15.68 7.13
N LEU A 84 -2.00 15.76 5.86
CA LEU A 84 -2.02 16.99 5.06
C LEU A 84 -2.89 18.12 5.66
N LYS A 85 -3.26 18.00 6.94
CA LYS A 85 -3.90 19.02 7.77
C LYS A 85 -2.91 20.11 8.23
N ALA A 86 -1.60 19.83 8.23
CA ALA A 86 -0.59 20.87 8.53
C ALA A 86 -0.33 21.82 7.33
N TRP A 87 -0.86 21.53 6.14
CA TRP A 87 -0.55 22.25 4.90
C TRP A 87 -1.61 23.25 4.45
N THR A 88 -2.85 23.13 4.93
CA THR A 88 -3.87 24.17 4.71
C THR A 88 -3.70 25.36 5.65
N ASP A 89 -2.90 25.19 6.71
CA ASP A 89 -2.86 26.11 7.86
C ASP A 89 -1.47 26.75 8.08
N SER A 90 -0.51 26.57 7.16
CA SER A 90 0.83 27.19 7.26
C SER A 90 1.02 28.30 6.22
N PRO A 91 1.14 29.58 6.62
CA PRO A 91 1.20 30.72 5.72
C PRO A 91 2.62 31.07 5.20
N THR A 92 3.63 30.22 5.40
CA THR A 92 5.04 30.61 5.21
C THR A 92 5.81 29.82 4.14
N LEU A 93 5.14 29.37 3.07
CA LEU A 93 5.85 28.85 1.89
C LEU A 93 5.31 29.46 0.60
N TYR A 94 5.57 30.76 0.46
CA TYR A 94 5.90 31.42 -0.80
C TYR A 94 7.28 32.05 -0.65
#